data_AF-A0A1W2TLC9-F1
#
_entry.id   AF-A0A1W2TLC9-F1
#
_cell.length_a   1.000
_cell.length_b   1.000
_cell.length_c   1.000
_cell.angle_alpha   90.00
_cell.angle_beta   90.00
_cell.angle_gamma   90.00
#
_symmetry.space_group_name_H-M   'P 1'
#
loop_
_entity.id
_entity.type
_entity.pdbx_description
1 polymer ?
#
loop_
_entity_poly.entity_id
_entity_poly.type
_entity_poly.pdbx_seq_one_letter_code
_entity_poly.pdbx_strand_id
1 'polypeptide(L)'
;MLRTSVRHTASGANWLLDLPRQNQSNVDYNDHFYRQRLRALQAVDELVEGLIARLEEHGILESTYVVYSSDNGFHIGQHRLQPGKTCGYEEDINVPLVVRGPGVAPNYSTEIVTSHTDLAPTFLELLGIPLREDFDGRPIPVARADIEAAADHTRRELASVEYWGVAISEGVHQVLNREHNTYKAIRLSSTDYNLYYSVWCNNEHELYDLTVDPGQMHNLLAPSDSQSNRTLIAGLPIAKMASRLDALLFVLKSCAGSSCHEPWRQLHPGGNVRTLADALDAAFDDFYEIKQVRVKYEFCANGYLVDAEGPMWETHGLTARDGASWDEWV
;
A
#
# COMPACT_ATOMS: atom_id res chain seq x y z
N MET A 1 9.04 24.57 -7.06
CA MET A 1 8.67 24.59 -8.50
C MET A 1 7.68 23.44 -8.73
N LEU A 2 6.45 23.59 -8.22
CA LEU A 2 5.35 22.63 -8.36
C LEU A 2 4.11 23.43 -8.78
N ARG A 3 3.98 23.67 -10.07
CA ARG A 3 2.78 24.26 -10.69
C ARG A 3 2.43 23.45 -11.93
N THR A 4 2.24 22.15 -11.76
CA THR A 4 1.36 21.41 -12.65
C THR A 4 -0.08 21.83 -12.34
N SER A 5 -0.95 21.79 -13.35
CA SER A 5 -2.36 22.20 -13.30
C SER A 5 -3.13 21.40 -12.23
N VAL A 6 -3.09 21.85 -10.97
CA VAL A 6 -3.85 21.25 -9.88
C VAL A 6 -5.33 21.52 -10.13
N ARG A 7 -6.12 20.47 -10.39
CA ARG A 7 -7.58 20.56 -10.38
C ARG A 7 -8.01 21.19 -9.05
N HIS A 8 -8.86 22.22 -9.11
CA HIS A 8 -9.25 22.99 -7.93
C HIS A 8 -10.26 22.27 -7.01
N THR A 9 -10.64 21.03 -7.33
CA THR A 9 -11.59 20.21 -6.58
C THR A 9 -10.86 19.31 -5.59
N ALA A 10 -11.50 18.97 -4.46
CA ALA A 10 -10.98 17.92 -3.61
C ALA A 10 -11.07 16.58 -4.35
N SER A 11 -10.12 15.68 -4.07
CA SER A 11 -10.14 14.28 -4.49
C SER A 11 -10.02 13.43 -3.24
N GLY A 12 -10.44 12.18 -3.32
CA GLY A 12 -10.47 11.27 -2.19
C GLY A 12 -11.80 10.56 -2.04
N ALA A 13 -12.00 10.06 -0.84
CA ALA A 13 -13.25 9.53 -0.31
C ALA A 13 -13.38 9.96 1.16
N ASN A 14 -14.54 9.71 1.76
CA ASN A 14 -14.81 9.96 3.17
C ASN A 14 -14.59 11.45 3.50
N TRP A 15 -14.16 11.77 4.72
CA TRP A 15 -13.96 13.13 5.23
C TRP A 15 -12.94 13.96 4.42
N LEU A 16 -12.14 13.34 3.55
CA LEU A 16 -11.15 14.02 2.70
C LEU A 16 -11.82 14.94 1.67
N LEU A 17 -13.00 14.56 1.19
CA LEU A 17 -13.77 15.36 0.22
C LEU A 17 -14.23 16.70 0.80
N ASP A 18 -14.41 16.75 2.12
CA ASP A 18 -14.88 17.94 2.84
C ASP A 18 -13.74 18.89 3.23
N LEU A 19 -12.48 18.55 2.91
CA LEU A 19 -11.35 19.38 3.29
C LEU A 19 -11.37 20.73 2.55
N PRO A 20 -11.39 21.85 3.30
CA PRO A 20 -11.36 23.17 2.69
C PRO A 20 -10.02 23.40 2.01
N ARG A 21 -10.03 24.22 0.96
CA ARG A 21 -8.80 24.70 0.36
C ARG A 21 -8.00 25.49 1.41
N GLN A 22 -6.72 25.16 1.54
CA GLN A 22 -5.80 25.86 2.44
C GLN A 22 -5.61 27.33 1.98
N ASN A 23 -5.67 28.27 2.93
CA ASN A 23 -5.37 29.67 2.67
C ASN A 23 -3.85 29.91 2.60
N GLN A 24 -3.43 31.10 2.16
CA GLN A 24 -2.01 31.40 1.97
C GLN A 24 -1.18 31.25 3.26
N SER A 25 -1.71 31.68 4.41
CA SER A 25 -1.00 31.55 5.69
C SER A 25 -0.72 30.09 6.07
N ASN A 26 -1.67 29.19 5.79
CA ASN A 26 -1.50 27.76 6.02
C ASN A 26 -0.47 27.15 5.05
N VAL A 27 -0.52 27.55 3.77
CA VAL A 27 0.49 27.15 2.77
C VAL A 27 1.89 27.62 3.18
N ASP A 28 2.05 28.88 3.59
CA ASP A 28 3.34 29.44 4.05
C ASP A 28 3.86 28.69 5.29
N TYR A 29 2.95 28.28 6.18
CA TYR A 29 3.29 27.44 7.33
C TYR A 29 3.76 26.05 6.89
N ASN A 30 3.06 25.40 5.96
CA ASN A 30 3.44 24.08 5.44
C ASN A 30 4.80 24.13 4.73
N ASP A 31 5.08 25.18 3.95
CA ASP A 31 6.39 25.43 3.34
C ASP A 31 7.49 25.66 4.40
N HIS A 32 7.15 26.30 5.52
CA HIS A 32 8.06 26.41 6.65
C HIS A 32 8.30 25.06 7.32
N PHE A 33 7.24 24.29 7.60
CA PHE A 33 7.31 22.97 8.23
C PHE A 33 8.18 22.02 7.40
N TYR A 34 7.96 21.98 6.08
CA TYR A 34 8.78 21.20 5.15
C TYR A 34 10.26 21.57 5.23
N ARG A 35 10.59 22.88 5.22
CA ARG A 35 11.99 23.33 5.38
C ARG A 35 12.61 22.90 6.71
N GLN A 36 11.84 22.87 7.80
CA GLN A 36 12.35 22.39 9.08
C GLN A 36 12.61 20.88 9.06
N ARG A 37 11.75 20.10 8.41
CA ARG A 37 11.99 18.66 8.22
C ARG A 37 13.25 18.39 7.40
N LEU A 38 13.48 19.14 6.33
CA LEU A 38 14.72 19.02 5.55
C LEU A 38 15.97 19.31 6.38
N ARG A 39 15.91 20.32 7.27
CA ARG A 39 17.01 20.62 8.20
C ARG A 39 17.23 19.51 9.23
N ALA A 40 16.16 18.90 9.74
CA ALA A 40 16.26 17.76 10.63
C ALA A 40 16.86 16.54 9.92
N LEU A 41 16.48 16.31 8.65
CA LEU A 41 17.02 15.23 7.84
C LEU A 41 18.52 15.39 7.59
N GLN A 42 19.03 16.61 7.46
CA GLN A 42 20.47 16.85 7.34
C GLN A 42 21.25 16.29 8.56
N ALA A 43 20.75 16.48 9.78
CA ALA A 43 21.39 15.92 10.96
C ALA A 43 21.36 14.39 10.97
N VAL A 44 20.31 13.77 10.41
CA VAL A 44 20.24 12.30 10.24
C VAL A 44 21.27 11.83 9.22
N ASP A 45 21.45 12.54 8.11
CA ASP A 45 22.46 12.24 7.09
C ASP A 45 23.89 12.28 7.67
N GLU A 46 24.21 13.32 8.43
CA GLU A 46 25.49 13.45 9.15
C GLU A 46 25.70 12.31 10.17
N LEU A 47 24.63 11.83 10.82
CA LEU A 47 24.70 10.66 11.72
C LEU A 47 24.96 9.36 10.96
N VAL A 48 24.37 9.18 9.78
CA VAL A 48 24.61 8.01 8.92
C VAL A 48 26.06 8.01 8.42
N GLU A 49 26.58 9.16 7.95
CA GLU A 49 27.99 9.31 7.58
C GLU A 49 28.91 8.90 8.74
N GLY A 50 28.66 9.43 9.92
CA GLY A 50 29.41 9.12 11.14
C GLY A 50 29.37 7.62 11.50
N LEU A 51 28.21 6.98 11.40
CA LEU A 51 28.06 5.54 11.65
C LEU A 51 28.91 4.71 10.68
N ILE A 52 28.82 5.00 9.38
CA ILE A 52 29.58 4.26 8.35
C ILE A 52 31.09 4.45 8.55
N ALA A 53 31.55 5.67 8.81
CA ALA A 53 32.96 5.95 9.06
C ALA A 53 33.51 5.17 10.27
N ARG A 54 32.72 5.02 11.34
CA ARG A 54 33.12 4.22 12.51
C ARG A 54 33.18 2.73 12.22
N LEU A 55 32.23 2.19 11.46
CA LEU A 55 32.28 0.80 11.02
C LEU A 55 33.55 0.52 10.18
N GLU A 56 33.94 1.47 9.33
CA GLU A 56 35.16 1.40 8.52
C GLU A 56 36.43 1.48 9.38
N GLU A 57 36.51 2.44 10.31
CA GLU A 57 37.63 2.60 11.25
C GLU A 57 37.88 1.32 12.07
N HIS A 58 36.80 0.64 12.47
CA HIS A 58 36.88 -0.62 13.20
C HIS A 58 37.11 -1.86 12.31
N GLY A 59 37.15 -1.70 10.98
CA GLY A 59 37.39 -2.81 10.04
C GLY A 59 36.26 -3.84 9.98
N ILE A 60 35.03 -3.46 10.39
CA ILE A 60 33.85 -4.37 10.42
C ILE A 60 32.79 -4.01 9.39
N LEU A 61 32.99 -2.95 8.61
CA LEU A 61 32.03 -2.49 7.61
C LEU A 61 31.75 -3.53 6.51
N GLU A 62 32.76 -4.29 6.09
CA GLU A 62 32.61 -5.31 5.02
C GLU A 62 31.89 -6.58 5.48
N SER A 63 31.74 -6.79 6.78
CA SER A 63 30.97 -7.89 7.38
C SER A 63 29.65 -7.42 8.02
N THR A 64 29.23 -6.19 7.73
CA THR A 64 28.02 -5.58 8.29
C THR A 64 26.99 -5.32 7.20
N TYR A 65 25.76 -5.79 7.42
CA TYR A 65 24.60 -5.33 6.66
C TYR A 65 24.08 -4.01 7.25
N VAL A 66 23.89 -3.01 6.40
CA VAL A 66 23.24 -1.74 6.73
C VAL A 66 21.96 -1.65 5.93
N VAL A 67 20.84 -1.50 6.64
CA VAL A 67 19.49 -1.39 6.05
C VAL A 67 18.91 -0.06 6.54
N TYR A 68 18.66 0.85 5.61
CA TYR A 68 18.08 2.16 5.88
C TYR A 68 16.67 2.22 5.33
N SER A 69 15.70 2.60 6.16
CA SER A 69 14.30 2.77 5.77
C SER A 69 13.56 3.74 6.71
N SER A 70 12.27 3.94 6.46
CA SER A 70 11.35 4.73 7.30
C SER A 70 10.16 3.85 7.71
N ASP A 71 9.55 4.11 8.86
CA ASP A 71 8.33 3.41 9.31
C ASP A 71 7.12 3.73 8.40
N ASN A 72 7.04 4.98 7.96
CA ASN A 72 6.03 5.52 7.07
C ASN A 72 6.59 6.77 6.36
N GLY A 73 5.83 7.25 5.38
CA GLY A 73 6.02 8.54 4.73
C GLY A 73 5.43 9.69 5.56
N PHE A 74 5.28 10.86 4.93
CA PHE A 74 4.76 12.06 5.58
C PHE A 74 4.25 13.10 4.56
N HIS A 75 2.94 13.30 4.47
CA HIS A 75 2.34 14.39 3.70
C HIS A 75 2.41 15.73 4.43
N ILE A 76 2.48 16.82 3.65
CA ILE A 76 2.51 18.24 4.09
C ILE A 76 1.78 19.10 3.05
N GLY A 77 0.46 19.26 3.22
CA GLY A 77 -0.35 20.08 2.32
C GLY A 77 -0.94 19.34 1.10
N GLN A 78 -0.33 18.23 0.69
CA GLN A 78 -0.90 17.35 -0.35
C GLN A 78 -2.30 16.89 0.07
N HIS A 79 -3.19 16.71 -0.92
CA HIS A 79 -4.61 16.39 -0.67
C HIS A 79 -5.34 17.36 0.27
N ARG A 80 -4.80 18.58 0.47
CA ARG A 80 -5.25 19.57 1.47
C ARG A 80 -5.07 19.13 2.92
N LEU A 81 -4.35 18.04 3.15
CA LEU A 81 -4.04 17.54 4.47
C LEU A 81 -3.04 18.46 5.19
N GLN A 82 -3.16 18.50 6.51
CA GLN A 82 -2.14 19.09 7.37
C GLN A 82 -0.99 18.09 7.55
N PRO A 83 0.22 18.51 7.98
CA PRO A 83 1.33 17.60 8.23
C PRO A 83 0.90 16.31 8.94
N GLY A 84 1.25 15.12 8.43
CA GLY A 84 0.73 13.88 9.01
C GLY A 84 1.11 12.61 8.23
N LYS A 85 0.54 11.49 8.66
CA LYS A 85 0.87 10.13 8.17
C LYS A 85 -0.24 9.09 8.41
N THR A 86 -1.45 9.39 7.94
CA THR A 86 -2.65 8.60 8.30
C THR A 86 -3.51 8.23 7.09
N CYS A 87 -3.03 8.51 5.88
CA CYS A 87 -3.74 8.24 4.63
C CYS A 87 -2.93 7.27 3.76
N GLY A 88 -3.57 6.63 2.78
CA GLY A 88 -2.90 5.66 1.91
C GLY A 88 -2.26 6.29 0.68
N TYR A 89 -2.03 7.60 0.67
CA TYR A 89 -1.39 8.31 -0.44
C TYR A 89 0.10 8.00 -0.53
N GLU A 90 0.70 8.10 -1.72
CA GLU A 90 2.12 7.81 -1.96
C GLU A 90 3.03 8.55 -0.98
N GLU A 91 2.69 9.78 -0.59
CA GLU A 91 3.44 10.54 0.40
C GLU A 91 3.53 9.85 1.76
N ASP A 92 2.57 9.01 2.14
CA ASP A 92 2.47 8.33 3.43
C ASP A 92 2.96 6.88 3.37
N ILE A 93 2.85 6.20 2.23
CA ILE A 93 3.10 4.75 2.13
C ILE A 93 4.40 4.39 1.40
N ASN A 94 4.90 5.27 0.54
CA ASN A 94 6.10 5.00 -0.27
C ASN A 94 7.35 5.54 0.44
N VAL A 95 8.10 4.64 1.07
CA VAL A 95 9.24 4.98 1.92
C VAL A 95 10.57 4.55 1.29
N PRO A 96 11.69 5.22 1.64
CA PRO A 96 13.00 4.77 1.19
C PRO A 96 13.34 3.38 1.73
N LEU A 97 14.04 2.58 0.92
CA LEU A 97 14.71 1.36 1.35
C LEU A 97 16.07 1.28 0.65
N VAL A 98 17.15 1.29 1.43
CA VAL A 98 18.52 1.14 0.93
C VAL A 98 19.20 0.03 1.71
N VAL A 99 19.85 -0.90 1.01
CA VAL A 99 20.56 -2.03 1.60
C VAL A 99 22.02 -2.02 1.13
N ARG A 100 22.95 -2.20 2.07
CA ARG A 100 24.39 -2.38 1.83
C ARG A 100 24.86 -3.59 2.64
N GLY A 101 25.77 -4.38 2.10
CA GLY A 101 26.46 -5.41 2.88
C GLY A 101 27.06 -6.51 2.00
N PRO A 102 27.58 -7.59 2.62
CA PRO A 102 28.11 -8.73 1.89
C PRO A 102 27.10 -9.30 0.88
N GLY A 103 27.52 -9.46 -0.39
CA GLY A 103 26.68 -10.05 -1.44
C GLY A 103 25.55 -9.13 -1.98
N VAL A 104 25.37 -7.94 -1.42
CA VAL A 104 24.42 -6.95 -1.93
C VAL A 104 24.98 -6.29 -3.19
N ALA A 105 24.16 -6.14 -4.23
CA ALA A 105 24.56 -5.53 -5.48
C ALA A 105 24.97 -4.06 -5.29
N PRO A 106 26.21 -3.65 -5.63
CA PRO A 106 26.64 -2.28 -5.50
C PRO A 106 26.04 -1.41 -6.61
N ASN A 107 25.62 -0.18 -6.26
CA ASN A 107 25.10 0.82 -7.20
C ASN A 107 23.98 0.27 -8.10
N TYR A 108 23.04 -0.46 -7.49
CA TYR A 108 21.91 -1.08 -8.19
C TYR A 108 20.60 -0.53 -7.64
N SER A 109 19.66 -0.22 -8.53
CA SER A 109 18.30 0.22 -8.21
C SER A 109 17.29 -0.67 -8.91
N THR A 110 16.14 -0.90 -8.29
CA THR A 110 15.10 -1.78 -8.81
C THR A 110 13.72 -1.29 -8.38
N GLU A 111 12.71 -1.59 -9.19
CA GLU A 111 11.31 -1.22 -8.98
C GLU A 111 10.49 -2.42 -8.46
N ILE A 112 11.16 -3.48 -7.97
CA ILE A 112 10.45 -4.61 -7.36
C ILE A 112 9.59 -4.13 -6.19
N VAL A 113 8.36 -4.61 -6.13
CA VAL A 113 7.46 -4.25 -5.04
C VAL A 113 7.91 -4.95 -3.76
N THR A 114 8.07 -4.18 -2.70
CA THR A 114 8.42 -4.64 -1.35
C THR A 114 7.49 -4.03 -0.32
N SER A 115 7.49 -4.59 0.89
CA SER A 115 6.74 -4.07 2.03
C SER A 115 7.51 -4.30 3.33
N HIS A 116 7.19 -3.60 4.42
CA HIS A 116 7.87 -3.79 5.70
C HIS A 116 7.80 -5.23 6.24
N THR A 117 6.76 -5.99 5.89
CA THR A 117 6.64 -7.40 6.28
C THR A 117 7.75 -8.27 5.67
N ASP A 118 8.40 -7.80 4.60
CA ASP A 118 9.52 -8.47 3.94
C ASP A 118 10.86 -8.30 4.69
N LEU A 119 10.98 -7.34 5.61
CA LEU A 119 12.25 -7.06 6.30
C LEU A 119 12.69 -8.24 7.19
N ALA A 120 11.78 -8.80 7.98
CA ALA A 120 12.08 -9.93 8.85
C ALA A 120 12.58 -11.18 8.08
N PRO A 121 11.88 -11.69 7.04
CA PRO A 121 12.40 -12.79 6.23
C PRO A 121 13.70 -12.44 5.52
N THR A 122 13.89 -11.20 5.06
CA THR A 122 15.16 -10.77 4.45
C THR A 122 16.31 -10.91 5.43
N PHE A 123 16.15 -10.47 6.69
CA PHE A 123 17.23 -10.56 7.68
C PHE A 123 17.56 -12.02 8.03
N LEU A 124 16.56 -12.89 8.14
CA LEU A 124 16.82 -14.32 8.36
C LEU A 124 17.58 -14.94 7.19
N GLU A 125 17.19 -14.64 5.95
CA GLU A 125 17.86 -15.16 4.76
C GLU A 125 19.32 -14.69 4.67
N LEU A 126 19.58 -13.39 4.90
CA LEU A 126 20.95 -12.84 4.91
C LEU A 126 21.84 -13.45 6.00
N LEU A 127 21.24 -13.89 7.12
CA LEU A 127 21.94 -14.54 8.21
C LEU A 127 22.02 -16.07 8.06
N GLY A 128 21.47 -16.64 6.98
CA GLY A 128 21.42 -18.09 6.76
C GLY A 128 20.52 -18.83 7.76
N ILE A 129 19.54 -18.13 8.35
CA ILE A 129 18.57 -18.69 9.29
C ILE A 129 17.35 -19.17 8.49
N PRO A 130 16.84 -20.40 8.74
CA PRO A 130 15.64 -20.89 8.08
C PRO A 130 14.43 -19.96 8.25
N LEU A 131 13.69 -19.75 7.17
CA LEU A 131 12.46 -18.96 7.18
C LEU A 131 11.34 -19.71 7.91
N ARG A 132 10.40 -18.94 8.47
CA ARG A 132 9.18 -19.48 9.05
C ARG A 132 8.05 -19.43 8.03
N GLU A 133 7.18 -20.44 8.06
CA GLU A 133 6.02 -20.53 7.16
C GLU A 133 4.94 -19.49 7.46
N ASP A 134 4.95 -18.91 8.67
CA ASP A 134 3.96 -17.96 9.15
C ASP A 134 4.31 -16.48 8.87
N PHE A 135 5.37 -16.22 8.12
CA PHE A 135 5.69 -14.86 7.69
C PHE A 135 4.76 -14.39 6.57
N ASP A 136 4.23 -13.18 6.68
CA ASP A 136 3.42 -12.52 5.63
C ASP A 136 4.25 -11.90 4.51
N GLY A 137 5.54 -11.66 4.77
CA GLY A 137 6.50 -11.18 3.79
C GLY A 137 7.37 -12.30 3.21
N ARG A 138 8.11 -11.96 2.15
CA ARG A 138 9.14 -12.81 1.54
C ARG A 138 10.49 -12.09 1.56
N PRO A 139 11.62 -12.79 1.50
CA PRO A 139 12.92 -12.12 1.39
C PRO A 139 12.97 -11.16 0.19
N ILE A 140 13.62 -10.03 0.39
CA ILE A 140 13.92 -9.06 -0.66
C ILE A 140 15.22 -9.51 -1.32
N PRO A 141 15.24 -9.76 -2.65
CA PRO A 141 16.47 -10.11 -3.33
C PRO A 141 17.44 -8.94 -3.29
N VAL A 142 18.67 -9.19 -2.85
CA VAL A 142 19.72 -8.16 -2.75
C VAL A 142 20.91 -8.40 -3.67
N ALA A 143 21.12 -9.64 -4.12
CA ALA A 143 22.15 -9.97 -5.08
C ALA A 143 21.65 -9.66 -6.49
N ARG A 144 22.56 -9.23 -7.37
CA ARG A 144 22.20 -8.75 -8.71
C ARG A 144 21.41 -9.77 -9.53
N ALA A 145 21.86 -11.03 -9.54
CA ALA A 145 21.20 -12.09 -10.29
C ALA A 145 19.77 -12.36 -9.77
N ASP A 146 19.57 -12.30 -8.45
CA ASP A 146 18.27 -12.53 -7.83
C ASP A 146 17.31 -11.35 -8.07
N ILE A 147 17.84 -10.11 -8.07
CA ILE A 147 17.06 -8.93 -8.42
C ILE A 147 16.61 -9.01 -9.89
N GLU A 148 17.52 -9.35 -10.81
CA GLU A 148 17.22 -9.50 -12.23
C GLU A 148 16.20 -10.63 -12.47
N ALA A 149 16.27 -11.73 -11.72
CA ALA A 149 15.29 -12.82 -11.79
C ALA A 149 13.91 -12.44 -11.20
N ALA A 150 13.89 -11.64 -10.14
CA ALA A 150 12.66 -11.16 -9.51
C ALA A 150 11.97 -10.06 -10.34
N ALA A 151 12.72 -9.30 -11.12
CA ALA A 151 12.23 -8.25 -12.00
C ALA A 151 11.34 -8.79 -13.14
N ASP A 152 11.44 -10.08 -13.49
CA ASP A 152 10.57 -10.75 -14.46
C ASP A 152 9.20 -11.16 -13.85
N HIS A 153 8.63 -10.29 -13.01
CA HIS A 153 7.29 -10.39 -12.42
C HIS A 153 6.99 -11.62 -11.54
N THR A 154 8.00 -12.32 -11.03
CA THR A 154 7.81 -13.56 -10.26
C THR A 154 7.64 -13.36 -8.75
N ARG A 155 8.06 -12.23 -8.17
CA ARG A 155 8.08 -12.04 -6.71
C ARG A 155 6.72 -11.65 -6.14
N ARG A 156 6.25 -10.45 -6.47
CA ARG A 156 4.99 -9.83 -6.01
C ARG A 156 4.74 -8.53 -6.80
N GLU A 157 3.49 -8.23 -7.12
CA GLU A 157 3.08 -7.00 -7.81
C GLU A 157 2.41 -5.96 -6.90
N LEU A 158 2.22 -6.30 -5.62
CA LEU A 158 1.37 -5.54 -4.71
C LEU A 158 1.98 -5.36 -3.32
N ALA A 159 1.50 -4.33 -2.63
CA ALA A 159 1.66 -4.14 -1.19
C ALA A 159 0.29 -3.85 -0.58
N SER A 160 -0.03 -4.52 0.53
CA SER A 160 -1.22 -4.22 1.33
C SER A 160 -0.95 -3.03 2.23
N VAL A 161 -1.94 -2.15 2.37
CA VAL A 161 -1.88 -0.98 3.24
C VAL A 161 -3.16 -0.96 4.08
N GLU A 162 -3.03 -0.66 5.37
CA GLU A 162 -4.19 -0.50 6.25
C GLU A 162 -3.98 0.59 7.28
N TYR A 163 -5.08 1.19 7.73
CA TYR A 163 -5.08 2.12 8.85
C TYR A 163 -6.30 1.88 9.73
N TRP A 164 -6.12 2.08 11.04
CA TRP A 164 -7.15 1.88 12.05
C TRP A 164 -7.33 3.09 12.94
N GLY A 165 -8.57 3.55 13.03
CA GLY A 165 -9.02 4.52 14.00
C GLY A 165 -9.03 5.94 13.52
N VAL A 166 -8.40 6.84 14.28
CA VAL A 166 -8.53 8.29 14.08
C VAL A 166 -7.35 8.86 13.32
N ALA A 167 -7.62 9.76 12.38
CA ALA A 167 -6.58 10.55 11.74
C ALA A 167 -6.14 11.68 12.67
N ILE A 168 -4.83 11.77 12.88
CA ILE A 168 -4.19 12.84 13.65
C ILE A 168 -3.26 13.57 12.71
N SER A 169 -3.36 14.89 12.71
CA SER A 169 -2.41 15.77 12.04
C SER A 169 -1.55 16.52 13.04
N GLU A 170 -0.40 16.97 12.56
CA GLU A 170 0.62 17.69 13.30
C GLU A 170 0.66 19.17 12.87
N GLY A 171 1.29 19.98 13.72
CA GLY A 171 1.51 21.39 13.44
C GLY A 171 0.41 22.34 13.95
N VAL A 172 0.58 23.64 13.71
CA VAL A 172 -0.29 24.68 14.33
C VAL A 172 -1.69 24.73 13.75
N HIS A 173 -1.88 24.14 12.57
CA HIS A 173 -3.17 24.02 11.90
C HIS A 173 -3.80 22.63 12.07
N GLN A 174 -3.27 21.82 13.00
CA GLN A 174 -3.72 20.46 13.23
C GLN A 174 -5.23 20.37 13.46
N VAL A 175 -5.82 19.35 12.87
CA VAL A 175 -7.10 18.78 13.27
C VAL A 175 -6.81 17.54 14.10
N LEU A 176 -7.28 17.56 15.34
CA LEU A 176 -7.18 16.43 16.24
C LEU A 176 -8.36 15.48 16.02
N ASN A 177 -8.07 14.18 16.07
CA ASN A 177 -9.05 13.09 16.11
C ASN A 177 -10.12 13.17 15.02
N ARG A 178 -9.72 13.11 13.76
CA ARG A 178 -10.67 12.85 12.67
C ARG A 178 -11.11 11.38 12.74
N GLU A 179 -12.34 11.19 13.21
CA GLU A 179 -12.99 9.87 13.30
C GLU A 179 -13.19 9.25 11.91
N HIS A 180 -13.49 7.94 11.91
CA HIS A 180 -13.80 7.16 10.70
C HIS A 180 -12.65 7.14 9.67
N ASN A 181 -11.39 7.12 10.13
CA ASN A 181 -10.22 7.03 9.27
C ASN A 181 -9.75 5.61 8.98
N THR A 182 -10.53 4.61 9.37
CA THR A 182 -10.22 3.20 9.11
C THR A 182 -10.40 2.87 7.63
N TYR A 183 -9.39 2.24 7.01
CA TYR A 183 -9.46 1.74 5.64
C TYR A 183 -8.53 0.54 5.43
N LYS A 184 -8.83 -0.25 4.39
CA LYS A 184 -7.93 -1.26 3.82
C LYS A 184 -7.68 -0.91 2.36
N ALA A 185 -6.46 -1.11 1.91
CA ALA A 185 -6.02 -0.73 0.58
C ALA A 185 -4.99 -1.69 0.01
N ILE A 186 -4.88 -1.64 -1.32
CA ILE A 186 -3.85 -2.33 -2.10
C ILE A 186 -3.17 -1.33 -3.02
N ARG A 187 -1.85 -1.41 -3.05
CA ARG A 187 -0.99 -0.68 -3.97
C ARG A 187 -0.41 -1.69 -4.95
N LEU A 188 -0.71 -1.58 -6.24
CA LEU A 188 -0.20 -2.47 -7.28
C LEU A 188 0.73 -1.75 -8.24
N SER A 189 1.90 -2.31 -8.49
CA SER A 189 2.87 -1.78 -9.45
C SER A 189 3.42 -2.89 -10.32
N SER A 190 3.31 -2.69 -11.62
CA SER A 190 3.84 -3.54 -12.68
C SER A 190 4.20 -2.68 -13.89
N THR A 191 4.73 -3.28 -14.95
CA THR A 191 4.96 -2.62 -16.24
C THR A 191 3.65 -2.21 -16.92
N ASP A 192 2.57 -2.94 -16.67
CA ASP A 192 1.28 -2.77 -17.37
C ASP A 192 0.27 -1.91 -16.62
N TYR A 193 0.46 -1.73 -15.31
CA TYR A 193 -0.46 -0.98 -14.45
C TYR A 193 0.22 -0.47 -13.20
N ASN A 194 -0.27 0.66 -12.70
CA ASN A 194 0.23 1.32 -11.51
C ASN A 194 -0.96 1.88 -10.72
N LEU A 195 -1.52 1.09 -9.80
CA LEU A 195 -2.83 1.34 -9.20
C LEU A 195 -2.75 1.49 -7.68
N TYR A 196 -3.67 2.29 -7.15
CA TYR A 196 -4.05 2.30 -5.74
C TYR A 196 -5.55 2.11 -5.63
N TYR A 197 -5.99 1.19 -4.77
CA TYR A 197 -7.41 0.95 -4.49
C TYR A 197 -7.63 0.82 -2.98
N SER A 198 -8.66 1.49 -2.45
CA SER A 198 -9.01 1.46 -1.03
C SER A 198 -10.50 1.34 -0.81
N VAL A 199 -10.85 0.74 0.33
CA VAL A 199 -12.20 0.70 0.89
C VAL A 199 -12.16 1.26 2.31
N TRP A 200 -12.93 2.32 2.54
CA TRP A 200 -13.04 3.00 3.82
C TRP A 200 -14.13 2.37 4.69
N CYS A 201 -14.08 2.60 5.99
CA CYS A 201 -15.05 2.02 6.94
C CYS A 201 -16.50 2.49 6.74
N ASN A 202 -16.71 3.58 6.00
CA ASN A 202 -18.02 4.05 5.56
C ASN A 202 -18.45 3.45 4.21
N ASN A 203 -17.71 2.46 3.69
CA ASN A 203 -17.88 1.81 2.39
C ASN A 203 -17.67 2.70 1.17
N GLU A 204 -17.07 3.87 1.34
CA GLU A 204 -16.57 4.64 0.20
C GLU A 204 -15.26 4.05 -0.33
N HIS A 205 -15.02 4.29 -1.61
CA HIS A 205 -13.96 3.66 -2.36
C HIS A 205 -13.08 4.70 -3.03
N GLU A 206 -11.79 4.40 -3.15
CA GLU A 206 -10.89 5.13 -4.01
C GLU A 206 -10.24 4.20 -5.04
N LEU A 207 -10.07 4.70 -6.26
CA LEU A 207 -9.23 4.08 -7.27
C LEU A 207 -8.45 5.16 -8.03
N TYR A 208 -7.13 5.01 -8.08
CA TYR A 208 -6.24 5.87 -8.84
C TYR A 208 -5.37 5.05 -9.79
N ASP A 209 -5.18 5.58 -11.00
CA ASP A 209 -4.14 5.11 -11.93
C ASP A 209 -2.96 6.09 -11.87
N LEU A 210 -1.92 5.70 -11.13
CA LEU A 210 -0.74 6.51 -10.87
C LEU A 210 0.14 6.69 -12.10
N THR A 211 -0.10 5.92 -13.18
CA THR A 211 0.57 6.13 -14.47
C THR A 211 0.22 7.50 -15.06
N VAL A 212 -1.05 7.91 -14.90
CA VAL A 212 -1.59 9.15 -15.45
C VAL A 212 -1.94 10.19 -14.37
N ASP A 213 -2.10 9.75 -13.13
CA ASP A 213 -2.40 10.57 -11.95
C ASP A 213 -1.46 10.24 -10.78
N PRO A 214 -0.15 10.53 -10.92
CA PRO A 214 0.84 10.22 -9.89
C PRO A 214 0.63 10.97 -8.56
N GLY A 215 -0.19 12.03 -8.57
CA GLY A 215 -0.55 12.78 -7.36
C GLY A 215 -1.88 12.33 -6.73
N GLN A 216 -2.51 11.26 -7.23
CA GLN A 216 -3.78 10.72 -6.71
C GLN A 216 -4.87 11.81 -6.55
N MET A 217 -4.99 12.69 -7.55
CA MET A 217 -5.89 13.85 -7.54
C MET A 217 -7.20 13.61 -8.30
N HIS A 218 -7.44 12.40 -8.81
CA HIS A 218 -8.68 12.03 -9.48
C HIS A 218 -9.14 10.62 -9.12
N ASN A 219 -9.98 10.53 -8.08
CA ASN A 219 -10.63 9.27 -7.72
C ASN A 219 -11.59 8.84 -8.83
N LEU A 220 -11.27 7.71 -9.49
CA LEU A 220 -12.03 7.13 -10.60
C LEU A 220 -13.35 6.48 -10.17
N LEU A 221 -13.55 6.29 -8.87
CA LEU A 221 -14.79 5.78 -8.27
C LEU A 221 -15.60 6.88 -7.57
N ALA A 222 -15.25 8.15 -7.76
CA ALA A 222 -15.98 9.27 -7.17
C ALA A 222 -17.46 9.28 -7.66
N PRO A 223 -18.46 9.46 -6.78
CA PRO A 223 -19.88 9.44 -7.16
C PRO A 223 -20.27 10.47 -8.22
N SER A 224 -19.53 11.59 -8.29
CA SER A 224 -19.76 12.69 -9.23
C SER A 224 -19.15 12.45 -10.62
N ASP A 225 -18.36 11.39 -10.80
CA ASP A 225 -17.67 11.15 -12.05
C ASP A 225 -18.51 10.32 -13.05
N SER A 226 -19.30 11.04 -13.84
CA SER A 226 -20.05 10.49 -14.97
C SER A 226 -19.17 9.96 -16.13
N GLN A 227 -17.86 10.24 -16.13
CA GLN A 227 -16.93 9.74 -17.15
C GLN A 227 -16.41 8.33 -16.84
N SER A 228 -16.58 7.84 -15.61
CA SER A 228 -16.16 6.51 -15.16
C SER A 228 -16.64 5.36 -16.07
N ASN A 229 -17.81 5.50 -16.70
CA ASN A 229 -18.36 4.49 -17.60
C ASN A 229 -17.62 4.33 -18.94
N ARG A 230 -16.79 5.30 -19.35
CA ARG A 230 -16.04 5.26 -20.63
C ARG A 230 -14.54 5.09 -20.46
N THR A 231 -14.02 5.38 -19.27
CA THR A 231 -12.61 5.23 -18.97
C THR A 231 -12.26 3.74 -18.82
N LEU A 232 -11.19 3.33 -19.47
CA LEU A 232 -10.64 1.98 -19.40
C LEU A 232 -9.29 2.03 -18.70
N ILE A 233 -9.04 1.07 -17.81
CA ILE A 233 -7.72 0.83 -17.22
C ILE A 233 -7.24 -0.53 -17.74
N ALA A 234 -6.09 -0.56 -18.40
CA ALA A 234 -5.57 -1.75 -19.07
C ALA A 234 -6.62 -2.43 -19.98
N GLY A 235 -7.43 -1.63 -20.69
CA GLY A 235 -8.48 -2.12 -21.59
C GLY A 235 -9.79 -2.57 -20.92
N LEU A 236 -9.88 -2.50 -19.59
CA LEU A 236 -11.03 -2.96 -18.82
C LEU A 236 -11.85 -1.77 -18.25
N PRO A 237 -13.20 -1.81 -18.29
CA PRO A 237 -14.02 -0.79 -17.63
C PRO A 237 -13.73 -0.67 -16.13
N ILE A 238 -13.79 0.55 -15.58
CA ILE A 238 -13.50 0.83 -14.16
C ILE A 238 -14.27 -0.10 -13.21
N ALA A 239 -15.56 -0.34 -13.44
CA ALA A 239 -16.37 -1.20 -12.57
C ALA A 239 -15.87 -2.66 -12.52
N LYS A 240 -15.40 -3.17 -13.67
CA LYS A 240 -14.84 -4.52 -13.78
C LYS A 240 -13.45 -4.61 -13.15
N MET A 241 -12.64 -3.56 -13.30
CA MET A 241 -11.37 -3.41 -12.61
C MET A 241 -11.56 -3.38 -11.10
N ALA A 242 -12.47 -2.54 -10.61
CA ALA A 242 -12.79 -2.44 -9.19
C ALA A 242 -13.24 -3.78 -8.59
N SER A 243 -14.05 -4.58 -9.31
CA SER A 243 -14.47 -5.91 -8.82
C SER A 243 -13.31 -6.91 -8.66
N ARG A 244 -12.26 -6.80 -9.49
CA ARG A 244 -11.03 -7.63 -9.36
C ARG A 244 -10.17 -7.18 -8.20
N LEU A 245 -9.98 -5.87 -8.06
CA LEU A 245 -9.23 -5.25 -6.97
C LEU A 245 -9.90 -5.50 -5.62
N ASP A 246 -11.22 -5.45 -5.57
CA ASP A 246 -12.04 -5.77 -4.39
C ASP A 246 -11.89 -7.23 -3.97
N ALA A 247 -11.98 -8.18 -4.90
CA ALA A 247 -11.74 -9.60 -4.60
C ALA A 247 -10.31 -9.86 -4.10
N LEU A 248 -9.32 -9.15 -4.65
CA LEU A 248 -7.94 -9.25 -4.20
C LEU A 248 -7.75 -8.66 -2.80
N LEU A 249 -8.32 -7.47 -2.55
CA LEU A 249 -8.34 -6.84 -1.23
C LEU A 249 -9.07 -7.71 -0.20
N PHE A 250 -10.12 -8.41 -0.62
CA PHE A 250 -10.87 -9.33 0.24
C PHE A 250 -10.00 -10.47 0.76
N VAL A 251 -9.10 -11.02 -0.05
CA VAL A 251 -8.08 -11.98 0.43
C VAL A 251 -7.10 -11.30 1.38
N LEU A 252 -6.59 -10.13 0.98
CA LEU A 252 -5.48 -9.48 1.65
C LEU A 252 -5.84 -8.85 3.00
N LYS A 253 -7.10 -8.41 3.20
CA LYS A 253 -7.54 -7.77 4.45
C LYS A 253 -7.42 -8.67 5.68
N SER A 254 -7.39 -9.99 5.48
CA SER A 254 -7.28 -10.99 6.54
C SER A 254 -6.29 -12.11 6.20
N CYS A 255 -5.31 -11.80 5.34
CA CYS A 255 -4.30 -12.77 4.96
C CYS A 255 -3.37 -13.10 6.13
N ALA A 256 -2.77 -14.29 6.09
CA ALA A 256 -1.71 -14.71 6.99
C ALA A 256 -0.81 -15.74 6.28
N GLY A 257 0.51 -15.61 6.45
CA GLY A 257 1.49 -16.49 5.85
C GLY A 257 1.36 -16.54 4.32
N SER A 258 1.21 -17.75 3.78
CA SER A 258 1.15 -17.97 2.33
C SER A 258 -0.02 -17.27 1.62
N SER A 259 -1.13 -16.95 2.31
CA SER A 259 -2.23 -16.23 1.66
C SER A 259 -1.90 -14.75 1.41
N CYS A 260 -0.97 -14.15 2.17
CA CYS A 260 -0.43 -12.82 1.88
C CYS A 260 0.58 -12.86 0.71
N HIS A 261 1.19 -14.02 0.48
CA HIS A 261 2.22 -14.22 -0.52
C HIS A 261 1.67 -14.52 -1.90
N GLU A 262 0.59 -15.30 -1.94
CA GLU A 262 0.00 -15.83 -3.16
C GLU A 262 -1.52 -15.57 -3.19
N PRO A 263 -1.97 -14.31 -3.03
CA PRO A 263 -3.40 -14.01 -2.91
C PRO A 263 -4.19 -14.42 -4.16
N TRP A 264 -3.58 -14.36 -5.35
CA TRP A 264 -4.21 -14.86 -6.58
C TRP A 264 -4.42 -16.38 -6.58
N ARG A 265 -3.53 -17.15 -5.96
CA ARG A 265 -3.71 -18.61 -5.82
C ARG A 265 -4.87 -18.93 -4.87
N GLN A 266 -5.16 -18.03 -3.92
CA GLN A 266 -6.32 -18.17 -3.05
C GLN A 266 -7.63 -17.99 -3.83
N LEU A 267 -7.68 -17.03 -4.75
CA LEU A 267 -8.83 -16.80 -5.65
C LEU A 267 -8.92 -17.86 -6.76
N HIS A 268 -7.78 -18.30 -7.29
CA HIS A 268 -7.66 -19.24 -8.41
C HIS A 268 -6.70 -20.39 -8.07
N PRO A 269 -7.15 -21.41 -7.33
CA PRO A 269 -6.31 -22.54 -6.91
C PRO A 269 -5.69 -23.34 -8.06
N GLY A 270 -6.27 -23.25 -9.27
CA GLY A 270 -5.73 -23.85 -10.49
C GLY A 270 -4.44 -23.22 -11.00
N GLY A 271 -4.03 -22.05 -10.46
CA GLY A 271 -2.76 -21.39 -10.78
C GLY A 271 -2.71 -20.73 -12.16
N ASN A 272 -3.87 -20.61 -12.81
CA ASN A 272 -4.10 -19.95 -14.10
C ASN A 272 -4.13 -18.42 -14.00
N VAL A 273 -4.32 -17.87 -12.79
CA VAL A 273 -4.23 -16.43 -12.51
C VAL A 273 -3.16 -16.24 -11.45
N ARG A 274 -2.10 -15.49 -11.77
CA ARG A 274 -0.98 -15.21 -10.86
C ARG A 274 -0.76 -13.73 -10.65
N THR A 275 -1.31 -12.91 -11.53
CA THR A 275 -1.21 -11.45 -11.51
C THR A 275 -2.55 -10.79 -11.81
N LEU A 276 -2.65 -9.48 -11.59
CA LEU A 276 -3.79 -8.70 -12.08
C LEU A 276 -3.92 -8.80 -13.61
N ALA A 277 -2.81 -8.82 -14.36
CA ALA A 277 -2.82 -8.96 -15.83
C ALA A 277 -3.59 -10.22 -16.26
N ASP A 278 -3.32 -11.37 -15.63
CA ASP A 278 -4.04 -12.63 -15.91
C ASP A 278 -5.53 -12.51 -15.57
N ALA A 279 -5.85 -11.79 -14.48
CA ALA A 279 -7.22 -11.60 -14.02
C ALA A 279 -8.04 -10.70 -14.96
N LEU A 280 -7.42 -9.92 -15.87
CA LEU A 280 -8.12 -9.05 -16.82
C LEU A 280 -8.89 -9.83 -17.90
N ASP A 281 -8.62 -11.13 -18.08
CA ASP A 281 -9.34 -11.95 -19.06
C ASP A 281 -10.85 -11.96 -18.76
N ALA A 282 -11.66 -11.75 -19.81
CA ALA A 282 -13.11 -11.71 -19.73
C ALA A 282 -13.72 -13.06 -19.30
N ALA A 283 -13.00 -14.17 -19.45
CA ALA A 283 -13.41 -15.47 -18.94
C ALA A 283 -13.62 -15.49 -17.40
N PHE A 284 -13.02 -14.53 -16.68
CA PHE A 284 -13.16 -14.38 -15.23
C PHE A 284 -14.20 -13.33 -14.81
N ASP A 285 -14.88 -12.66 -15.75
CA ASP A 285 -15.86 -11.61 -15.44
C ASP A 285 -16.95 -12.09 -14.48
N ASP A 286 -17.63 -13.20 -14.79
CA ASP A 286 -18.66 -13.77 -13.94
C ASP A 286 -18.14 -14.14 -12.55
N PHE A 287 -16.87 -14.54 -12.44
CA PHE A 287 -16.26 -14.86 -11.15
C PHE A 287 -16.15 -13.60 -10.28
N TYR A 288 -15.54 -12.54 -10.80
CA TYR A 288 -15.30 -11.31 -10.03
C TYR A 288 -16.55 -10.46 -9.82
N GLU A 289 -17.43 -10.35 -10.82
CA GLU A 289 -18.57 -9.44 -10.77
C GLU A 289 -19.77 -10.02 -10.01
N ILE A 290 -19.93 -11.35 -10.02
CA ILE A 290 -21.13 -12.04 -9.51
C ILE A 290 -20.80 -12.97 -8.34
N LYS A 291 -19.74 -13.78 -8.42
CA LYS A 291 -19.47 -14.84 -7.44
C LYS A 291 -18.66 -14.38 -6.22
N GLN A 292 -17.85 -13.33 -6.37
CA GLN A 292 -17.00 -12.84 -5.28
C GLN A 292 -17.77 -12.02 -4.25
N VAL A 293 -17.39 -12.22 -2.98
CA VAL A 293 -17.83 -11.38 -1.87
C VAL A 293 -17.09 -10.06 -1.94
N ARG A 294 -17.82 -8.96 -1.76
CA ARG A 294 -17.23 -7.62 -1.76
C ARG A 294 -16.73 -7.21 -0.39
N VAL A 295 -15.65 -6.44 -0.35
CA VAL A 295 -15.19 -5.83 0.89
C VAL A 295 -16.23 -4.82 1.33
N LYS A 296 -16.71 -4.97 2.56
CA LYS A 296 -17.61 -4.02 3.21
C LYS A 296 -17.33 -3.98 4.69
N TYR A 297 -17.46 -2.81 5.28
CA TYR A 297 -17.47 -2.61 6.73
C TYR A 297 -18.91 -2.54 7.23
N GLU A 298 -19.17 -3.18 8.36
CA GLU A 298 -20.47 -3.09 9.06
C GLU A 298 -20.59 -1.77 9.84
N PHE A 299 -19.48 -1.28 10.40
CA PHE A 299 -19.39 0.02 11.06
C PHE A 299 -17.94 0.52 11.14
N CYS A 300 -17.78 1.82 11.35
CA CYS A 300 -16.47 2.41 11.63
C CYS A 300 -16.08 2.20 13.11
N ALA A 301 -14.99 1.45 13.33
CA ALA A 301 -14.40 1.25 14.66
C ALA A 301 -13.07 2.02 14.80
N ASN A 302 -12.77 2.43 16.04
CA ASN A 302 -11.52 3.11 16.38
C ASN A 302 -10.32 2.19 16.64
N GLY A 303 -10.41 0.95 16.15
CA GLY A 303 -9.40 -0.08 16.29
C GLY A 303 -9.81 -1.33 15.51
N TYR A 304 -8.92 -2.32 15.48
CA TYR A 304 -9.18 -3.58 14.81
C TYR A 304 -10.25 -4.38 15.56
N LEU A 305 -11.45 -4.45 14.98
CA LEU A 305 -12.57 -5.26 15.44
C LEU A 305 -13.08 -6.09 14.26
N VAL A 306 -13.02 -7.42 14.38
CA VAL A 306 -13.45 -8.34 13.31
C VAL A 306 -14.92 -8.09 12.92
N ASP A 307 -15.80 -7.87 13.90
CA ASP A 307 -17.21 -7.57 13.66
C ASP A 307 -17.44 -6.27 12.88
N ALA A 308 -16.48 -5.33 12.91
CA ALA A 308 -16.56 -4.08 12.15
C ALA A 308 -16.18 -4.28 10.68
N GLU A 309 -15.25 -5.20 10.40
CA GLU A 309 -14.74 -5.49 9.06
C GLU A 309 -15.71 -6.23 8.15
N GLY A 310 -16.81 -6.76 8.70
CA GLY A 310 -17.74 -7.56 7.92
C GLY A 310 -17.11 -8.87 7.42
N PRO A 311 -17.35 -9.29 6.17
CA PRO A 311 -16.85 -10.55 5.65
C PRO A 311 -15.32 -10.65 5.72
N MET A 312 -14.80 -11.85 6.01
CA MET A 312 -13.35 -12.14 6.12
C MET A 312 -12.95 -13.24 5.14
N TRP A 313 -11.71 -13.22 4.66
CA TRP A 313 -11.15 -14.35 3.93
C TRP A 313 -10.85 -15.49 4.88
N GLU A 314 -11.54 -16.61 4.70
CA GLU A 314 -11.40 -17.79 5.54
C GLU A 314 -10.05 -18.45 5.25
N THR A 315 -9.13 -18.41 6.23
CA THR A 315 -7.73 -18.84 6.05
C THR A 315 -7.54 -20.32 5.74
N HIS A 316 -8.59 -21.15 5.79
CA HIS A 316 -8.49 -22.60 5.54
C HIS A 316 -9.62 -23.19 4.69
N GLY A 317 -10.25 -22.39 3.81
CA GLY A 317 -11.22 -22.88 2.83
C GLY A 317 -12.52 -23.39 3.45
N LEU A 318 -13.60 -22.61 3.31
CA LEU A 318 -14.89 -22.85 3.96
C LEU A 318 -14.77 -22.84 5.50
N THR A 319 -15.52 -22.00 6.19
CA THR A 319 -16.63 -22.41 7.06
C THR A 319 -17.01 -21.35 8.10
N ALA A 320 -18.31 -21.41 8.42
CA ALA A 320 -18.86 -21.22 9.76
C ALA A 320 -19.14 -19.81 10.29
N ARG A 321 -20.43 -19.47 10.17
CA ARG A 321 -21.12 -18.76 11.26
C ARG A 321 -21.44 -19.78 12.36
N ASP A 322 -21.01 -19.52 13.59
CA ASP A 322 -21.30 -20.35 14.78
C ASP A 322 -20.81 -21.81 14.73
N GLY A 323 -19.74 -22.09 13.97
CA GLY A 323 -19.15 -23.44 13.88
C GLY A 323 -19.79 -24.40 12.86
N ALA A 324 -20.72 -23.95 12.01
CA ALA A 324 -21.46 -24.77 11.04
C ALA A 324 -21.09 -24.47 9.57
N SER A 325 -20.78 -25.48 8.74
CA SER A 325 -20.34 -25.28 7.35
C SER A 325 -21.45 -24.75 6.42
N TRP A 326 -21.09 -24.15 5.27
CA TRP A 326 -22.04 -23.48 4.35
C TRP A 326 -23.15 -24.40 3.82
N ASP A 327 -22.85 -25.69 3.65
CA ASP A 327 -23.76 -26.77 3.27
C ASP A 327 -24.80 -27.14 4.34
N GLU A 328 -24.64 -26.70 5.59
CA GLU A 328 -25.65 -26.89 6.65
C GLU A 328 -26.76 -25.81 6.62
N TRP A 329 -26.62 -24.78 5.77
CA TRP A 329 -27.53 -23.63 5.69
C TRP A 329 -28.31 -23.52 4.37
N VAL A 330 -28.06 -24.41 3.39
CA VAL A 330 -28.69 -24.38 2.05
C VAL A 330 -29.57 -25.59 1.80
#